data_AF-A0A8T5E967-F1
#
_entry.id   AF-A0A8T5E967-F1
#
_cell.length_a   1.000
_cell.length_b   1.000
_cell.length_c   1.000
_cell.angle_alpha   90.00
_cell.angle_beta   90.00
_cell.angle_gamma   90.00
#
_symmetry.space_group_name_H-M   'P 1'
#
loop_
_entity.id
_entity.type
_entity.pdbx_description
1 polymer ?
#
loop_
_entity_poly.entity_id
_entity_poly.type
_entity_poly.pdbx_seq_one_letter_code
_entity_poly.pdbx_strand_id
1 'polypeptide(L)'
;YLDILQKTLDFILREMTSSEGGFYSAYDADSEGVEGKFYVWTKKEIKEILGNDADIFCLYFDVTDGGNWEGNTILCNNLNISTIAFNFGISEQKVLEIINSCSKKLLEVRSKRISPSLDDKVLVSWNSLMITAFAKGYRVTNDVRYLDAAKNCISFIEKNLFVNGNLMRTYKNNTAKIDGYLEDYSYFANALLDVFEIEPNAEYLELALKLGRHLIDHFWDSENSSFFMTSDDHEKLIIRPKSNYDLSLPSGNSVSSFVMLRLYHLSQEQPFLDISMKIMESQAQTAAENPFGFGYLLNTISLYLEKPTEITVINSENSELCNSLFKNYLPTSFMIAIQNSDQLKTLSKYPFFAGKSFEDKTSVFICKNFTCSLALHTLDEVNSAL
;
A
#
# COMPACT_ATOMS: atom_id res chain seq x y z
N TYR A 1 8.54 -9.18 -10.82
CA TYR A 1 7.70 -8.48 -9.83
C TYR A 1 7.18 -7.14 -10.32
N LEU A 2 8.01 -6.24 -10.84
CA LEU A 2 7.56 -4.90 -11.28
C LEU A 2 6.39 -4.94 -12.29
N ASP A 3 6.51 -5.75 -13.35
CA ASP A 3 5.44 -5.94 -14.35
C ASP A 3 4.10 -6.41 -13.72
N ILE A 4 4.17 -7.35 -12.76
CA ILE A 4 2.98 -7.86 -12.07
C ILE A 4 2.35 -6.79 -11.18
N LEU A 5 3.17 -6.00 -10.47
CA LEU A 5 2.70 -4.86 -9.69
C LEU A 5 1.97 -3.86 -10.59
N GLN A 6 2.57 -3.47 -11.72
CA GLN A 6 1.98 -2.52 -12.65
C GLN A 6 0.67 -3.05 -13.23
N LYS A 7 0.62 -4.31 -13.68
CA LYS A 7 -0.62 -4.94 -14.16
C LYS A 7 -1.72 -4.98 -13.10
N THR A 8 -1.36 -5.17 -11.84
CA THR A 8 -2.30 -5.19 -10.71
C THR A 8 -2.86 -3.78 -10.44
N LEU A 9 -2.00 -2.76 -10.35
CA LEU A 9 -2.44 -1.38 -10.14
C LEU A 9 -3.24 -0.85 -11.35
N ASP A 10 -2.82 -1.18 -12.57
CA ASP A 10 -3.53 -0.82 -13.79
C ASP A 10 -4.89 -1.52 -13.91
N PHE A 11 -5.03 -2.74 -13.36
CA PHE A 11 -6.34 -3.38 -13.22
C PHE A 11 -7.23 -2.60 -12.25
N ILE A 12 -6.70 -2.19 -11.09
CA ILE A 12 -7.48 -1.40 -10.12
C ILE A 12 -7.92 -0.08 -10.75
N LEU A 13 -7.02 0.67 -11.39
CA LEU A 13 -7.34 1.92 -12.07
C LEU A 13 -8.45 1.79 -13.11
N ARG A 14 -8.46 0.67 -13.85
CA ARG A 14 -9.38 0.46 -14.96
C ARG A 14 -10.74 -0.07 -14.51
N GLU A 15 -10.77 -0.98 -13.56
CA GLU A 15 -11.96 -1.81 -13.26
C GLU A 15 -12.55 -1.51 -11.86
N MET A 16 -11.71 -1.08 -10.92
CA MET A 16 -12.08 -0.98 -9.49
C MET A 16 -12.08 0.46 -8.95
N THR A 17 -11.84 1.47 -9.79
CA THR A 17 -11.83 2.88 -9.39
C THR A 17 -13.13 3.57 -9.76
N SER A 18 -13.78 4.19 -8.77
CA SER A 18 -14.93 5.07 -8.96
C SER A 18 -14.52 6.36 -9.66
N SER A 19 -15.44 6.92 -10.45
CA SER A 19 -15.27 8.27 -11.02
C SER A 19 -15.18 9.36 -9.95
N GLU A 20 -15.60 9.08 -8.72
CA GLU A 20 -15.47 9.99 -7.57
C GLU A 20 -14.09 9.91 -6.88
N GLY A 21 -13.27 8.89 -7.20
CA GLY A 21 -11.90 8.73 -6.70
C GLY A 21 -11.68 7.62 -5.68
N GLY A 22 -12.74 7.06 -5.10
CA GLY A 22 -12.66 5.87 -4.23
C GLY A 22 -12.49 4.56 -5.00
N PHE A 23 -12.02 3.51 -4.33
CA PHE A 23 -11.89 2.15 -4.86
C PHE A 23 -13.05 1.27 -4.38
N TYR A 24 -13.64 0.52 -5.31
CA TYR A 24 -14.69 -0.45 -5.06
C TYR A 24 -14.19 -1.66 -4.29
N SER A 25 -15.09 -2.33 -3.59
CA SER A 25 -14.74 -3.35 -2.61
C SER A 25 -14.39 -4.70 -3.23
N ALA A 26 -15.22 -5.23 -4.15
CA ALA A 26 -15.00 -6.58 -4.67
C ALA A 26 -15.74 -6.83 -5.99
N TYR A 27 -15.24 -7.79 -6.77
CA TYR A 27 -16.05 -8.52 -7.74
C TYR A 27 -16.59 -9.79 -7.11
N ASP A 28 -17.79 -10.19 -7.53
CA ASP A 28 -18.30 -11.53 -7.31
C ASP A 28 -17.36 -12.56 -7.96
N ALA A 29 -17.23 -13.72 -7.33
CA ALA A 29 -16.48 -14.83 -7.90
C ALA A 29 -17.25 -15.44 -9.09
N ASP A 30 -18.59 -15.32 -9.07
CA ASP A 30 -19.46 -15.87 -10.10
C ASP A 30 -19.70 -14.87 -11.24
N SER A 31 -19.70 -15.40 -12.46
CA SER A 31 -20.37 -14.77 -13.59
C SER A 31 -21.34 -15.75 -14.20
N GLU A 32 -22.57 -15.29 -14.45
CA GLU A 32 -23.67 -16.14 -14.95
C GLU A 32 -23.94 -17.37 -14.05
N GLY A 33 -23.71 -17.24 -12.73
CA GLY A 33 -23.90 -18.32 -11.76
C GLY A 33 -22.83 -19.42 -11.80
N VAL A 34 -21.68 -19.15 -12.43
CA VAL A 34 -20.54 -20.07 -12.49
C VAL A 34 -19.27 -19.35 -12.03
N GLU A 35 -18.65 -19.90 -10.99
CA GLU A 35 -17.41 -19.38 -10.41
C GLU A 35 -16.30 -19.32 -11.45
N GLY A 36 -15.62 -18.17 -11.55
CA GLY A 36 -14.45 -17.99 -12.41
C GLY A 36 -14.71 -18.01 -13.92
N LYS A 37 -15.95 -18.24 -14.39
CA LYS A 37 -16.32 -18.35 -15.83
C LYS A 37 -15.80 -17.18 -16.67
N PHE A 38 -15.82 -15.97 -16.11
CA PHE A 38 -15.32 -14.77 -16.79
C PHE A 38 -13.81 -14.84 -17.10
N TYR A 39 -13.02 -15.49 -16.26
CA TYR A 39 -11.55 -15.44 -16.27
C TYR A 39 -10.86 -16.62 -16.94
N VAL A 40 -11.56 -17.75 -17.10
CA VAL A 40 -10.98 -19.00 -17.63
C VAL A 40 -11.05 -19.09 -19.16
N TRP A 41 -10.17 -19.92 -19.73
CA TRP A 41 -10.04 -20.12 -21.17
C TRP A 41 -9.87 -21.60 -21.51
N THR A 42 -10.36 -22.02 -22.68
CA THR A 42 -9.93 -23.31 -23.26
C THR A 42 -8.74 -23.11 -24.18
N LYS A 43 -7.88 -24.13 -24.31
CA LYS A 43 -6.76 -24.09 -25.27
C LYS A 43 -7.24 -23.90 -26.71
N LYS A 44 -8.39 -24.49 -27.06
CA LYS A 44 -9.02 -24.33 -28.37
C LYS A 44 -9.39 -22.87 -28.64
N GLU A 45 -10.05 -22.22 -27.69
CA GLU A 45 -10.42 -20.80 -27.78
C GLU A 45 -9.18 -19.91 -27.94
N ILE A 46 -8.13 -20.15 -27.15
CA ILE A 46 -6.86 -19.42 -27.27
C ILE A 46 -6.24 -19.60 -28.67
N LYS A 47 -6.23 -20.82 -29.21
CA LYS A 47 -5.71 -21.09 -30.57
C LYS A 47 -6.51 -20.37 -31.65
N GLU A 48 -7.83 -20.36 -31.54
CA GLU A 48 -8.71 -19.67 -32.49
C GLU A 48 -8.50 -18.15 -32.47
N ILE A 49 -8.28 -17.55 -31.30
CA ILE A 49 -8.09 -16.09 -31.16
C ILE A 49 -6.67 -15.66 -31.56
N LEU A 50 -5.65 -16.41 -31.14
CA LEU A 50 -4.25 -15.99 -31.28
C LEU A 50 -3.57 -16.49 -32.55
N GLY A 51 -4.07 -17.57 -33.17
CA GLY A 51 -3.48 -18.15 -34.37
C GLY A 51 -2.04 -18.60 -34.16
N ASN A 52 -1.12 -18.11 -35.00
CA ASN A 52 0.29 -18.53 -35.00
C ASN A 52 1.03 -18.24 -33.68
N ASP A 53 0.56 -17.24 -32.92
CA ASP A 53 1.18 -16.86 -31.65
C ASP A 53 0.72 -17.74 -30.48
N ALA A 54 -0.28 -18.62 -30.69
CA ALA A 54 -0.93 -19.38 -29.64
C ALA A 54 0.00 -20.35 -28.93
N ASP A 55 0.92 -21.02 -29.64
CA ASP A 55 1.77 -22.04 -29.03
C ASP A 55 2.80 -21.41 -28.06
N ILE A 56 3.35 -20.24 -28.39
CA ILE A 56 4.21 -19.45 -27.49
C ILE A 56 3.42 -19.04 -26.24
N PHE A 57 2.21 -18.50 -26.44
CA PHE A 57 1.35 -18.06 -25.35
C PHE A 57 0.92 -19.21 -24.43
N CYS A 58 0.52 -20.35 -25.01
CA CYS A 58 0.12 -21.53 -24.28
C CYS A 58 1.28 -22.09 -23.44
N LEU A 59 2.50 -22.11 -23.99
CA LEU A 59 3.66 -22.58 -23.23
C LEU A 59 3.97 -21.64 -22.06
N TYR A 60 3.90 -20.33 -22.28
CA TYR A 60 4.19 -19.34 -21.24
C TYR A 60 3.18 -19.37 -20.08
N PHE A 61 1.89 -19.50 -20.39
CA PHE A 61 0.81 -19.50 -19.39
C PHE A 61 0.32 -20.89 -18.95
N ASP A 62 1.08 -21.94 -19.28
CA ASP A 62 0.78 -23.34 -18.93
C ASP A 62 -0.63 -23.80 -19.36
N VAL A 63 -1.01 -23.46 -20.60
CA VAL A 63 -2.29 -23.82 -21.18
C VAL A 63 -2.22 -25.21 -21.80
N THR A 64 -2.91 -26.17 -21.19
CA THR A 64 -2.99 -27.56 -21.65
C THR A 64 -4.37 -27.90 -22.21
N ASP A 65 -4.52 -29.05 -22.89
CA ASP A 65 -5.80 -29.47 -23.48
C ASP A 65 -6.84 -29.87 -22.43
N GLY A 66 -6.42 -30.24 -21.21
CA GLY A 66 -7.31 -30.54 -20.07
C GLY A 66 -7.50 -29.37 -19.11
N GLY A 67 -6.74 -28.29 -19.28
CA GLY A 67 -6.73 -27.14 -18.37
C GLY A 67 -6.16 -27.47 -16.99
N ASN A 68 -6.27 -26.49 -16.08
CA ASN A 68 -5.86 -26.61 -14.67
C ASN A 68 -7.03 -26.33 -13.69
N TRP A 69 -8.22 -26.03 -14.21
CA TRP A 69 -9.42 -25.72 -13.45
C TRP A 69 -10.68 -26.16 -14.21
N GLU A 70 -11.36 -27.20 -13.74
CA GLU A 70 -12.66 -27.66 -14.28
C GLU A 70 -12.72 -27.80 -15.82
N GLY A 71 -11.67 -28.35 -16.43
CA GLY A 71 -11.57 -28.50 -17.89
C GLY A 71 -11.22 -27.21 -18.66
N ASN A 72 -10.98 -26.11 -17.95
CA ASN A 72 -10.50 -24.84 -18.46
C ASN A 72 -9.15 -24.46 -17.82
N THR A 73 -8.55 -23.39 -18.31
CA THR A 73 -7.27 -22.88 -17.82
C THR A 73 -7.45 -21.52 -17.15
N ILE A 74 -7.01 -21.43 -15.89
CA ILE A 74 -6.58 -20.19 -15.25
C ILE A 74 -5.14 -19.94 -15.71
N LEU A 75 -4.88 -18.81 -16.35
CA LEU A 75 -3.56 -18.51 -16.91
C LEU A 75 -2.53 -18.36 -15.78
N CYS A 76 -1.48 -19.20 -15.81
CA CYS A 76 -0.43 -19.24 -14.78
C CYS A 76 0.94 -19.04 -15.41
N ASN A 77 1.68 -18.02 -14.97
CA ASN A 77 3.02 -17.77 -15.46
C ASN A 77 4.05 -18.67 -14.75
N ASN A 78 4.27 -19.86 -15.31
CA ASN A 78 5.16 -20.88 -14.72
C ASN A 78 6.57 -20.90 -15.32
N LEU A 79 6.78 -20.22 -16.45
CA LEU A 79 8.06 -20.23 -17.17
C LEU A 79 8.64 -18.83 -17.34
N ASN A 80 9.97 -18.73 -17.25
CA ASN A 80 10.66 -17.49 -17.57
C ASN A 80 10.68 -17.25 -19.09
N ILE A 81 10.83 -15.99 -19.48
CA ILE A 81 10.84 -15.58 -20.89
C ILE A 81 12.03 -16.21 -21.64
N SER A 82 13.17 -16.36 -20.98
CA SER A 82 14.39 -16.93 -21.57
C SER A 82 14.23 -18.40 -21.98
N THR A 83 13.50 -19.21 -21.21
CA THR A 83 13.15 -20.59 -21.58
C THR A 83 12.26 -20.63 -22.83
N ILE A 84 11.29 -19.73 -22.93
CA ILE A 84 10.44 -19.64 -24.12
C ILE A 84 11.26 -19.21 -25.34
N ALA A 85 12.10 -18.18 -25.19
CA ALA A 85 12.98 -17.67 -26.22
C ALA A 85 13.89 -18.78 -26.79
N PHE A 86 14.49 -19.58 -25.91
CA PHE A 86 15.30 -20.73 -26.27
C PHE A 86 14.50 -21.79 -27.06
N ASN A 87 13.32 -22.18 -26.57
CA ASN A 87 12.50 -23.22 -27.19
C ASN A 87 12.02 -22.86 -28.60
N PHE A 88 11.79 -21.57 -28.86
CA PHE A 88 11.28 -21.10 -30.15
C PHE A 88 12.36 -20.46 -31.05
N GLY A 89 13.62 -20.39 -30.58
CA GLY A 89 14.73 -19.83 -31.36
C GLY A 89 14.56 -18.34 -31.68
N ILE A 90 13.92 -17.56 -30.80
CA ILE A 90 13.67 -16.12 -30.96
C ILE A 90 14.24 -15.33 -29.78
N SER A 91 14.31 -14.00 -29.90
CA SER A 91 14.79 -13.16 -28.79
C SER A 91 13.75 -13.04 -27.68
N GLU A 92 14.22 -12.82 -26.43
CA GLU A 92 13.34 -12.54 -25.28
C GLU A 92 12.43 -11.33 -25.53
N GLN A 93 12.96 -10.29 -26.19
CA GLN A 93 12.18 -9.13 -26.61
C GLN A 93 11.02 -9.53 -27.53
N LYS A 94 11.26 -10.47 -28.46
CA LYS A 94 10.20 -10.93 -29.37
C LYS A 94 9.12 -11.72 -28.64
N VAL A 95 9.51 -12.57 -27.68
CA VAL A 95 8.56 -13.28 -26.81
C VAL A 95 7.70 -12.28 -26.05
N LEU A 96 8.30 -11.25 -25.44
CA LEU A 96 7.58 -10.20 -24.72
C LEU A 96 6.55 -9.48 -25.60
N GLU A 97 6.94 -9.09 -26.82
CA GLU A 97 6.02 -8.48 -27.80
C GLU A 97 4.82 -9.38 -28.09
N ILE A 98 5.07 -10.68 -28.31
CA ILE A 98 4.04 -11.67 -28.60
C ILE A 98 3.10 -11.82 -27.39
N ILE A 99 3.63 -12.03 -26.19
CA ILE A 99 2.83 -12.19 -24.96
C ILE A 99 1.97 -10.96 -24.70
N ASN A 100 2.50 -9.76 -24.86
CA ASN A 100 1.75 -8.52 -24.66
C ASN A 100 0.64 -8.34 -25.71
N SER A 101 0.93 -8.60 -26.98
CA SER A 101 -0.06 -8.56 -28.07
C SER A 101 -1.19 -9.58 -27.85
N CYS A 102 -0.85 -10.81 -27.50
CA CYS A 102 -1.80 -11.88 -27.21
C CYS A 102 -2.66 -11.56 -25.98
N SER A 103 -2.05 -11.07 -24.89
CA SER A 103 -2.78 -10.67 -23.68
C SER A 103 -3.79 -9.57 -23.97
N LYS A 104 -3.44 -8.60 -24.83
CA LYS A 104 -4.36 -7.54 -25.26
C LYS A 104 -5.55 -8.10 -26.07
N LYS A 105 -5.29 -8.99 -27.04
CA LYS A 105 -6.36 -9.64 -27.82
C LYS A 105 -7.32 -10.44 -26.94
N LEU A 106 -6.79 -11.23 -26.01
CA LEU A 106 -7.61 -12.00 -25.06
C LEU A 106 -8.39 -11.09 -24.12
N LEU A 107 -7.80 -9.99 -23.65
CA LEU A 107 -8.52 -8.99 -22.86
C LEU A 107 -9.70 -8.39 -23.65
N GLU A 108 -9.50 -8.00 -24.91
CA GLU A 108 -10.56 -7.48 -25.78
C GLU A 108 -11.72 -8.47 -25.99
N VAL A 109 -11.42 -9.77 -26.09
CA VAL A 109 -12.44 -10.83 -26.16
C VAL A 109 -13.14 -10.99 -24.81
N ARG A 110 -12.39 -11.04 -23.70
CA ARG A 110 -12.94 -11.20 -22.36
C ARG A 110 -13.85 -10.04 -21.96
N SER A 111 -13.50 -8.81 -22.33
CA SER A 111 -14.30 -7.61 -22.05
C SER A 111 -15.69 -7.62 -22.72
N LYS A 112 -15.97 -8.57 -23.62
CA LYS A 112 -17.29 -8.78 -24.23
C LYS A 112 -18.11 -9.87 -23.51
N ARG A 113 -17.52 -10.62 -22.59
CA ARG A 113 -18.22 -11.60 -21.76
C ARG A 113 -19.07 -10.87 -20.72
N ILE A 114 -20.04 -11.58 -20.15
CA ILE A 114 -20.80 -11.05 -19.02
C ILE A 114 -19.84 -10.94 -17.83
N SER A 115 -19.61 -9.72 -17.35
CA SER A 115 -18.75 -9.47 -16.20
C SER A 115 -19.38 -9.99 -14.91
N PRO A 116 -18.58 -10.42 -13.93
CA PRO A 116 -19.08 -10.66 -12.57
C PRO A 116 -19.68 -9.38 -11.98
N SER A 117 -20.61 -9.54 -11.05
CA SER A 117 -21.21 -8.40 -10.34
C SER A 117 -20.15 -7.66 -9.53
N LEU A 118 -20.23 -6.34 -9.49
CA LEU A 118 -19.32 -5.48 -8.74
C LEU A 118 -20.01 -5.01 -7.45
N ASP A 119 -19.43 -5.29 -6.27
CA ASP A 119 -19.78 -4.55 -5.04
C ASP A 119 -19.03 -3.21 -5.04
N ASP A 120 -19.71 -2.20 -5.56
CA ASP A 120 -19.28 -0.81 -5.67
C ASP A 120 -19.23 -0.04 -4.34
N LYS A 121 -19.41 -0.73 -3.20
CA LYS A 121 -19.21 -0.14 -1.88
C LYS A 121 -17.74 0.29 -1.72
N VAL A 122 -17.53 1.48 -1.16
CA VAL A 122 -16.20 1.94 -0.72
C VAL A 122 -16.06 1.67 0.78
N LEU A 123 -14.95 1.06 1.18
CA LEU A 123 -14.57 0.75 2.55
C LEU A 123 -13.27 1.47 2.90
N VAL A 124 -13.26 2.30 3.95
CA VAL A 124 -12.10 3.12 4.33
C VAL A 124 -10.85 2.28 4.56
N SER A 125 -10.94 1.23 5.38
CA SER A 125 -9.82 0.31 5.63
C SER A 125 -9.22 -0.25 4.33
N TRP A 126 -10.03 -0.80 3.43
CA TRP A 126 -9.53 -1.39 2.16
C TRP A 126 -8.97 -0.34 1.21
N ASN A 127 -9.61 0.83 1.16
CA ASN A 127 -9.14 1.96 0.36
C ASN A 127 -7.81 2.50 0.87
N SER A 128 -7.60 2.50 2.19
CA SER A 128 -6.36 2.92 2.81
C SER A 128 -5.21 1.97 2.47
N LEU A 129 -5.45 0.64 2.48
CA LEU A 129 -4.47 -0.33 1.99
C LEU A 129 -4.14 -0.11 0.50
N MET A 130 -5.16 0.22 -0.30
CA MET A 130 -4.98 0.52 -1.71
C MET A 130 -4.18 1.82 -1.92
N ILE A 131 -4.44 2.88 -1.16
CA ILE A 131 -3.64 4.13 -1.15
C ILE A 131 -2.17 3.81 -0.88
N THR A 132 -1.87 3.02 0.18
CA THR A 132 -0.51 2.56 0.48
C THR A 132 0.11 1.79 -0.71
N ALA A 133 -0.64 0.90 -1.36
CA ALA A 133 -0.15 0.14 -2.51
C ALA A 133 0.18 1.04 -3.70
N PHE A 134 -0.67 2.03 -4.00
CA PHE A 134 -0.43 3.02 -5.06
C PHE A 134 0.73 3.96 -4.75
N ALA A 135 0.87 4.41 -3.49
CA ALA A 135 2.02 5.19 -3.04
C ALA A 135 3.33 4.42 -3.27
N LYS A 136 3.39 3.15 -2.83
CA LYS A 136 4.55 2.28 -3.09
C LYS A 136 4.78 2.02 -4.57
N GLY A 137 3.70 1.86 -5.35
CA GLY A 137 3.75 1.73 -6.79
C GLY A 137 4.39 2.95 -7.47
N TYR A 138 4.00 4.15 -7.08
CA TYR A 138 4.63 5.38 -7.54
C TYR A 138 6.12 5.42 -7.17
N ARG A 139 6.47 5.11 -5.91
CA ARG A 139 7.86 5.15 -5.42
C ARG A 139 8.83 4.34 -6.29
N VAL A 140 8.40 3.18 -6.79
CA VAL A 140 9.25 2.28 -7.58
C VAL A 140 9.16 2.49 -9.11
N THR A 141 8.06 3.05 -9.61
CA THR A 141 7.81 3.23 -11.06
C THR A 141 7.95 4.67 -11.55
N ASN A 142 7.79 5.65 -10.65
CA ASN A 142 7.59 7.06 -10.97
C ASN A 142 6.38 7.34 -11.89
N ASP A 143 5.40 6.43 -11.95
CA ASP A 143 4.19 6.62 -12.74
C ASP A 143 3.18 7.50 -11.98
N VAL A 144 3.07 8.76 -12.39
CA VAL A 144 2.23 9.78 -11.75
C VAL A 144 0.77 9.37 -11.60
N ARG A 145 0.25 8.48 -12.47
CA ARG A 145 -1.13 7.97 -12.38
C ARG A 145 -1.38 7.26 -11.05
N TYR A 146 -0.36 6.62 -10.49
CA TYR A 146 -0.46 5.91 -9.22
C TYR A 146 -0.53 6.88 -8.04
N LEU A 147 0.29 7.93 -8.03
CA LEU A 147 0.22 8.97 -7.00
C LEU A 147 -1.11 9.74 -7.08
N ASP A 148 -1.57 10.08 -8.28
CA ASP A 148 -2.85 10.77 -8.47
C ASP A 148 -4.02 9.93 -7.96
N ALA A 149 -4.04 8.62 -8.22
CA ALA A 149 -5.08 7.73 -7.70
C ALA A 149 -5.09 7.68 -6.17
N ALA A 150 -3.92 7.61 -5.52
CA ALA A 150 -3.81 7.69 -4.06
C ALA A 150 -4.36 9.01 -3.51
N LYS A 151 -3.97 10.15 -4.10
CA LYS A 151 -4.42 11.50 -3.69
C LYS A 151 -5.92 11.71 -3.90
N ASN A 152 -6.45 11.23 -5.01
CA ASN A 152 -7.88 11.30 -5.32
C ASN A 152 -8.70 10.49 -4.30
N CYS A 153 -8.21 9.31 -3.91
CA CYS A 153 -8.87 8.49 -2.91
C CYS A 153 -8.81 9.13 -1.50
N ILE A 154 -7.68 9.72 -1.11
CA ILE A 154 -7.59 10.52 0.13
C ILE A 154 -8.61 11.66 0.11
N SER A 155 -8.63 12.44 -0.97
CA SER A 155 -9.58 13.56 -1.13
C SER A 155 -11.04 13.10 -1.09
N PHE A 156 -11.32 11.93 -1.67
CA PHE A 156 -12.64 11.31 -1.62
C PHE A 156 -13.04 10.93 -0.18
N ILE A 157 -12.13 10.33 0.59
CA ILE A 157 -12.38 9.97 2.00
C ILE A 157 -12.59 11.23 2.84
N GLU A 158 -11.72 12.23 2.72
CA GLU A 158 -11.85 13.49 3.46
C GLU A 158 -13.18 14.19 3.19
N LYS A 159 -13.60 14.25 1.92
CA LYS A 159 -14.82 14.94 1.50
C LYS A 159 -16.09 14.19 1.90
N ASN A 160 -16.12 12.88 1.74
CA ASN A 160 -17.36 12.11 1.76
C ASN A 160 -17.52 11.22 2.99
N LEU A 161 -16.43 10.89 3.68
CA LEU A 161 -16.42 9.91 4.77
C LEU A 161 -16.08 10.51 6.13
N PHE A 162 -15.90 11.84 6.25
CA PHE A 162 -15.95 12.51 7.55
C PHE A 162 -17.32 13.15 7.78
N VAL A 163 -18.03 12.70 8.82
CA VAL A 163 -19.35 13.23 9.21
C VAL A 163 -19.28 13.66 10.67
N ASN A 164 -19.59 14.93 10.94
CA ASN A 164 -19.54 15.53 12.28
C ASN A 164 -18.20 15.33 13.02
N GLY A 165 -17.09 15.23 12.28
CA GLY A 165 -15.75 15.02 12.83
C GLY A 165 -15.32 13.55 12.97
N ASN A 166 -16.25 12.60 12.81
CA ASN A 166 -15.97 11.16 12.87
C ASN A 166 -15.78 10.57 11.46
N LEU A 167 -14.88 9.59 11.37
CA LEU A 167 -14.62 8.86 10.14
C LEU A 167 -15.65 7.73 10.00
N MET A 168 -16.32 7.68 8.87
CA MET A 168 -17.31 6.66 8.53
C MET A 168 -16.62 5.48 7.84
N ARG A 169 -17.12 4.27 8.03
CA ARG A 169 -16.55 3.05 7.45
C ARG A 169 -16.87 2.90 5.96
N THR A 170 -18.13 3.13 5.60
CA THR A 170 -18.68 2.76 4.29
C THR A 170 -19.26 3.94 3.54
N TYR A 171 -19.08 3.96 2.22
CA TYR A 171 -19.78 4.86 1.32
C TYR A 171 -20.40 4.08 0.16
N LYS A 172 -21.69 4.35 -0.10
CA LYS A 172 -22.41 3.83 -1.27
C LYS A 172 -23.60 4.73 -1.58
N ASN A 173 -23.86 4.98 -2.86
CA ASN A 173 -24.98 5.81 -3.33
C ASN A 173 -25.04 7.19 -2.63
N ASN A 174 -23.94 7.94 -2.64
CA ASN A 174 -23.82 9.27 -2.00
C ASN A 174 -24.12 9.29 -0.50
N THR A 175 -24.00 8.16 0.17
CA THR A 175 -24.32 8.04 1.60
C THR A 175 -23.16 7.37 2.34
N ALA A 176 -22.57 8.11 3.28
CA ALA A 176 -21.67 7.54 4.27
C ALA A 176 -22.47 6.88 5.39
N LYS A 177 -22.07 5.68 5.80
CA LYS A 177 -22.73 4.91 6.85
C LYS A 177 -21.72 4.15 7.70
N ILE A 178 -22.15 3.85 8.92
CA ILE A 178 -21.45 3.05 9.94
C ILE A 178 -20.22 3.80 10.45
N ASP A 179 -20.14 4.03 11.76
CA ASP A 179 -18.97 4.66 12.35
C ASP A 179 -17.74 3.77 12.14
N GLY A 180 -16.61 4.40 11.86
CA GLY A 180 -15.34 3.73 11.58
C GLY A 180 -14.88 2.86 12.73
N TYR A 181 -14.29 1.72 12.38
CA TYR A 181 -13.61 0.85 13.34
C TYR A 181 -12.13 1.21 13.40
N LEU A 182 -11.42 0.66 14.39
CA LEU A 182 -9.98 0.81 14.58
C LEU A 182 -9.19 0.74 13.26
N GLU A 183 -9.44 -0.29 12.44
CA GLU A 183 -8.76 -0.49 11.16
C GLU A 183 -8.97 0.66 10.16
N ASP A 184 -10.16 1.27 10.14
CA ASP A 184 -10.46 2.38 9.24
C ASP A 184 -9.60 3.60 9.60
N TYR A 185 -9.45 3.89 10.90
CA TYR A 185 -8.59 4.97 11.38
C TYR A 185 -7.10 4.66 11.25
N SER A 186 -6.67 3.48 11.70
CA SER A 186 -5.26 3.08 11.70
C SER A 186 -4.71 2.97 10.28
N TYR A 187 -5.47 2.39 9.36
CA TYR A 187 -5.00 2.22 7.99
C TYR A 187 -4.98 3.55 7.27
N PHE A 188 -5.98 4.41 7.49
CA PHE A 188 -6.02 5.70 6.84
C PHE A 188 -4.90 6.63 7.34
N ALA A 189 -4.62 6.64 8.64
CA ALA A 189 -3.46 7.34 9.19
C ALA A 189 -2.15 6.81 8.58
N ASN A 190 -1.99 5.49 8.46
CA ASN A 190 -0.80 4.92 7.81
C ASN A 190 -0.69 5.32 6.33
N ALA A 191 -1.80 5.30 5.60
CA ALA A 191 -1.87 5.63 4.19
C ALA A 191 -1.53 7.10 3.92
N LEU A 192 -2.00 8.01 4.79
CA LEU A 192 -1.64 9.43 4.76
C LEU A 192 -0.13 9.61 4.94
N LEU A 193 0.49 8.88 5.89
CA LEU A 193 1.92 8.92 6.10
C LEU A 193 2.71 8.33 4.91
N ASP A 194 2.20 7.26 4.28
CA ASP A 194 2.82 6.67 3.08
C ASP A 194 2.80 7.61 1.89
N VAL A 195 1.72 8.39 1.71
CA VAL A 195 1.66 9.44 0.69
C VAL A 195 2.53 10.63 1.09
N PHE A 196 2.53 11.02 2.36
CA PHE A 196 3.34 12.12 2.89
C PHE A 196 4.85 11.92 2.67
N GLU A 197 5.36 10.69 2.79
CA GLU A 197 6.77 10.37 2.49
C GLU A 197 7.17 10.69 1.05
N ILE A 198 6.22 10.65 0.13
CA ILE A 198 6.41 10.86 -1.31
C ILE A 198 6.09 12.31 -1.69
N GLU A 199 4.97 12.82 -1.20
CA GLU A 199 4.43 14.16 -1.44
C GLU A 199 4.29 14.85 -0.07
N PRO A 200 5.32 15.55 0.42
CA PRO A 200 5.38 16.07 1.78
C PRO A 200 4.53 17.33 1.97
N ASN A 201 3.22 17.17 1.80
CA ASN A 201 2.21 18.16 2.18
C ASN A 201 1.90 18.04 3.67
N ALA A 202 2.03 19.15 4.41
CA ALA A 202 1.76 19.21 5.85
C ALA A 202 0.33 18.77 6.22
N GLU A 203 -0.65 18.94 5.33
CA GLU A 203 -2.04 18.53 5.58
C GLU A 203 -2.17 17.02 5.84
N TYR A 204 -1.41 16.19 5.12
CA TYR A 204 -1.42 14.74 5.34
C TYR A 204 -0.87 14.36 6.71
N LEU A 205 0.24 14.98 7.13
CA LEU A 205 0.82 14.75 8.45
C LEU A 205 -0.10 15.26 9.57
N GLU A 206 -0.71 16.44 9.39
CA GLU A 206 -1.65 17.01 10.37
C GLU A 206 -2.88 16.14 10.54
N LEU A 207 -3.44 15.62 9.45
CA LEU A 207 -4.57 14.69 9.51
C LEU A 207 -4.15 13.36 10.15
N ALA A 208 -2.99 12.81 9.81
CA ALA A 208 -2.49 11.60 10.44
C ALA A 208 -2.28 11.76 11.96
N LEU A 209 -1.74 12.91 12.40
CA LEU A 209 -1.62 13.25 13.82
C LEU A 209 -2.99 13.37 14.50
N LYS A 210 -3.96 14.03 13.84
CA LYS A 210 -5.33 14.13 14.36
C LYS A 210 -5.97 12.75 14.55
N LEU A 211 -5.84 11.86 13.57
CA LEU A 211 -6.35 10.49 13.65
C LEU A 211 -5.62 9.68 14.73
N GLY A 212 -4.29 9.84 14.85
CA GLY A 212 -3.50 9.21 15.90
C GLY A 212 -3.96 9.61 17.31
N ARG A 213 -4.19 10.91 17.54
CA ARG A 213 -4.74 11.39 18.82
C ARG A 213 -6.14 10.84 19.06
N HIS A 214 -7.02 10.86 18.05
CA HIS A 214 -8.36 10.29 18.16
C HIS A 214 -8.35 8.79 18.50
N LEU A 215 -7.43 8.01 17.93
CA LEU A 215 -7.24 6.61 18.30
C LEU A 215 -6.92 6.47 19.80
N ILE A 216 -5.97 7.27 20.31
CA ILE A 216 -5.61 7.28 21.74
C ILE A 216 -6.82 7.66 22.60
N ASP A 217 -7.54 8.72 22.23
CA ASP A 217 -8.62 9.28 23.04
C ASP A 217 -9.85 8.35 23.11
N HIS A 218 -10.20 7.67 22.02
CA HIS A 218 -11.48 6.98 21.89
C HIS A 218 -11.38 5.44 21.84
N PHE A 219 -10.25 4.90 21.40
CA PHE A 219 -10.09 3.46 21.19
C PHE A 219 -9.19 2.79 22.24
N TRP A 220 -8.33 3.54 22.94
CA TRP A 220 -7.30 2.96 23.80
C TRP A 220 -7.88 2.32 25.06
N ASP A 221 -7.50 1.07 25.33
CA ASP A 221 -7.73 0.41 26.62
C ASP A 221 -6.44 0.42 27.45
N SER A 222 -6.39 1.31 28.44
CA SER A 222 -5.24 1.41 29.34
C SER A 222 -5.07 0.21 30.25
N GLU A 223 -6.11 -0.58 30.51
CA GLU A 223 -6.03 -1.74 31.43
C GLU A 223 -5.32 -2.93 30.79
N ASN A 224 -5.51 -3.12 29.49
CA ASN A 224 -4.98 -4.27 28.74
C ASN A 224 -3.99 -3.88 27.64
N SER A 225 -3.53 -2.62 27.62
CA SER A 225 -2.50 -2.11 26.69
C SER A 225 -2.78 -2.41 25.20
N SER A 226 -4.03 -2.21 24.77
CA SER A 226 -4.46 -2.51 23.39
C SER A 226 -5.68 -1.68 23.01
N PHE A 227 -5.85 -1.38 21.73
CA PHE A 227 -7.03 -0.69 21.21
C PHE A 227 -8.24 -1.62 21.07
N PHE A 228 -9.41 -1.12 21.47
CA PHE A 228 -10.71 -1.68 21.10
C PHE A 228 -10.97 -1.51 19.60
N MET A 229 -11.83 -2.35 19.03
CA MET A 229 -12.24 -2.25 17.62
C MET A 229 -13.19 -1.07 17.35
N THR A 230 -14.01 -0.67 18.33
CA THR A 230 -14.95 0.46 18.22
C THR A 230 -14.44 1.61 19.07
N SER A 231 -14.83 2.85 18.77
CA SER A 231 -14.67 3.99 19.68
C SER A 231 -15.57 3.86 20.91
N ASP A 232 -15.37 4.71 21.91
CA ASP A 232 -16.21 4.81 23.12
C ASP A 232 -17.55 5.52 22.88
N ASP A 233 -17.64 6.28 21.78
CA ASP A 233 -18.86 6.95 21.28
C ASP A 233 -19.55 6.19 20.13
N HIS A 234 -19.04 5.02 19.74
CA HIS A 234 -19.70 4.08 18.82
C HIS A 234 -20.99 3.51 19.44
N GLU A 235 -21.64 2.58 18.72
CA GLU A 235 -22.77 1.83 19.26
C GLU A 235 -22.42 1.15 20.60
N LYS A 236 -23.37 1.16 21.54
CA LYS A 236 -23.17 0.55 22.86
C LYS A 236 -23.22 -0.97 22.75
N LEU A 237 -22.04 -1.59 22.75
CA LEU A 237 -21.88 -3.04 22.81
C LEU A 237 -21.77 -3.54 24.25
N ILE A 238 -22.19 -4.80 24.50
CA ILE A 238 -21.99 -5.46 25.79
C ILE A 238 -20.50 -5.65 26.08
N ILE A 239 -19.72 -5.96 25.05
CA ILE A 239 -18.26 -6.11 25.08
C ILE A 239 -17.70 -5.42 23.85
N ARG A 240 -16.64 -4.61 24.02
CA ARG A 240 -15.86 -4.05 22.91
C ARG A 240 -14.74 -5.04 22.56
N PRO A 241 -14.80 -5.72 21.39
CA PRO A 241 -13.77 -6.68 21.00
C PRO A 241 -12.46 -5.97 20.62
N LYS A 242 -11.38 -6.75 20.49
CA LYS A 242 -10.06 -6.30 20.07
C LYS A 242 -9.58 -7.13 18.88
N SER A 243 -8.96 -6.45 17.91
CA SER A 243 -8.33 -7.08 16.74
C SER A 243 -6.82 -7.07 16.97
N ASN A 244 -6.27 -8.17 17.49
CA ASN A 244 -4.85 -8.31 17.85
C ASN A 244 -4.07 -9.26 16.92
N TYR A 245 -4.77 -10.09 16.15
CA TYR A 245 -4.14 -11.09 15.29
C TYR A 245 -4.18 -10.63 13.84
N ASP A 246 -3.03 -10.62 13.20
CA ASP A 246 -2.92 -10.48 11.75
C ASP A 246 -3.46 -11.76 11.10
N LEU A 247 -4.43 -11.61 10.21
CA LEU A 247 -5.05 -12.69 9.44
C LEU A 247 -4.86 -12.41 7.94
N SER A 248 -5.92 -12.53 7.15
CA SER A 248 -5.92 -12.12 5.74
C SER A 248 -5.62 -10.62 5.56
N LEU A 249 -5.88 -9.83 6.60
CA LEU A 249 -5.51 -8.42 6.72
C LEU A 249 -4.68 -8.25 8.01
N PRO A 250 -3.81 -7.23 8.09
CA PRO A 250 -3.19 -6.85 9.35
C PRO A 250 -4.25 -6.63 10.44
N SER A 251 -3.85 -6.67 11.70
CA SER A 251 -4.75 -6.28 12.79
C SER A 251 -4.74 -4.77 12.96
N GLY A 252 -5.87 -4.20 13.38
CA GLY A 252 -5.93 -2.77 13.72
C GLY A 252 -4.92 -2.38 14.80
N ASN A 253 -4.64 -3.26 15.77
CA ASN A 253 -3.63 -3.02 16.80
C ASN A 253 -2.20 -3.03 16.24
N SER A 254 -1.86 -3.99 15.38
CA SER A 254 -0.54 -4.07 14.74
C SER A 254 -0.25 -2.81 13.94
N VAL A 255 -1.22 -2.36 13.13
CA VAL A 255 -1.04 -1.15 12.31
C VAL A 255 -1.05 0.12 13.17
N SER A 256 -1.90 0.20 14.21
CA SER A 256 -1.84 1.31 15.16
C SER A 256 -0.46 1.43 15.80
N SER A 257 0.13 0.32 16.27
CA SER A 257 1.46 0.33 16.89
C SER A 257 2.52 0.94 15.96
N PHE A 258 2.51 0.54 14.69
CA PHE A 258 3.39 1.09 13.66
C PHE A 258 3.13 2.56 13.37
N VAL A 259 1.87 2.96 13.22
CA VAL A 259 1.48 4.36 13.00
C VAL A 259 1.93 5.23 14.17
N MET A 260 1.71 4.81 15.41
CA MET A 260 2.15 5.58 16.57
C MET A 260 3.68 5.74 16.58
N LEU A 261 4.44 4.69 16.24
CA LEU A 261 5.89 4.81 16.11
C LEU A 261 6.29 5.85 15.04
N ARG A 262 5.66 5.82 13.86
CA ARG A 262 5.91 6.81 12.80
C ARG A 262 5.56 8.23 13.24
N LEU A 263 4.38 8.41 13.85
CA LEU A 263 3.94 9.71 14.34
C LEU A 263 4.89 10.27 15.40
N TYR A 264 5.42 9.43 16.29
CA TYR A 264 6.45 9.84 17.24
C TYR A 264 7.72 10.32 16.54
N HIS A 265 8.25 9.58 15.56
CA HIS A 265 9.46 10.01 14.85
C HIS A 265 9.26 11.33 14.09
N LEU A 266 8.05 11.60 13.60
CA LEU A 266 7.72 12.85 12.91
C LEU A 266 7.51 14.03 13.87
N SER A 267 6.76 13.83 14.96
CA SER A 267 6.27 14.91 15.83
C SER A 267 6.98 15.04 17.18
N GLN A 268 7.64 13.98 17.65
CA GLN A 268 8.12 13.77 19.02
C GLN A 268 7.05 13.93 20.11
N GLU A 269 5.78 13.70 19.79
CA GLU A 269 4.73 13.58 20.80
C GLU A 269 4.88 12.25 21.54
N GLN A 270 5.39 12.32 22.78
CA GLN A 270 5.68 11.16 23.62
C GLN A 270 4.54 10.15 23.79
N PRO A 271 3.25 10.56 23.91
CA PRO A 271 2.14 9.60 24.01
C PRO A 271 2.11 8.57 22.89
N PHE A 272 2.54 8.91 21.67
CA PHE A 272 2.60 7.95 20.57
C PHE A 272 3.63 6.85 20.83
N LEU A 273 4.84 7.19 21.27
CA LEU A 273 5.86 6.20 21.57
C LEU A 273 5.41 5.29 22.72
N ASP A 274 4.88 5.87 23.78
CA ASP A 274 4.43 5.11 24.97
C ASP A 274 3.36 4.08 24.60
N ILE A 275 2.41 4.45 23.73
CA ILE A 275 1.35 3.56 23.25
C ILE A 275 1.93 2.46 22.36
N SER A 276 2.80 2.80 21.40
CA SER A 276 3.46 1.82 20.53
C SER A 276 4.22 0.77 21.35
N MET A 277 5.00 1.22 22.33
CA MET A 277 5.74 0.35 23.23
C MET A 277 4.84 -0.58 24.04
N LYS A 278 3.76 -0.04 24.65
CA LYS A 278 2.81 -0.86 25.43
C LYS A 278 2.13 -1.94 24.60
N ILE A 279 1.80 -1.65 23.34
CA ILE A 279 1.23 -2.64 22.42
C ILE A 279 2.26 -3.72 22.10
N MET A 280 3.49 -3.33 21.76
CA MET A 280 4.57 -4.29 21.48
C MET A 280 4.87 -5.18 22.69
N GLU A 281 5.00 -4.60 23.88
CA GLU A 281 5.30 -5.33 25.12
C GLU A 281 4.19 -6.31 25.51
N SER A 282 2.92 -5.87 25.45
CA SER A 282 1.78 -6.72 25.84
C SER A 282 1.57 -7.92 24.93
N GLN A 283 2.02 -7.87 23.67
CA GLN A 283 1.83 -8.91 22.67
C GLN A 283 3.11 -9.66 22.31
N ALA A 284 4.28 -9.25 22.82
CA ALA A 284 5.59 -9.82 22.47
C ALA A 284 5.66 -11.34 22.70
N GLN A 285 5.17 -11.83 23.84
CA GLN A 285 5.19 -13.26 24.13
C GLN A 285 4.32 -14.06 23.16
N THR A 286 3.08 -13.61 22.93
CA THR A 286 2.16 -14.30 22.01
C THR A 286 2.67 -14.24 20.57
N ALA A 287 3.29 -13.14 20.15
CA ALA A 287 3.92 -13.02 18.85
C ALA A 287 5.13 -13.97 18.68
N ALA A 288 5.92 -14.19 19.74
CA ALA A 288 7.00 -15.16 19.74
C ALA A 288 6.50 -16.62 19.65
N GLU A 289 5.38 -16.93 20.30
CA GLU A 289 4.75 -18.25 20.29
C GLU A 289 3.99 -18.55 18.99
N ASN A 290 3.45 -17.53 18.32
CA ASN A 290 2.70 -17.64 17.06
C ASN A 290 3.06 -16.54 16.04
N PRO A 291 4.26 -16.56 15.44
CA PRO A 291 4.72 -15.46 14.58
C PRO A 291 3.86 -15.22 13.35
N PHE A 292 3.19 -16.25 12.81
CA PHE A 292 2.33 -16.11 11.63
C PHE A 292 1.08 -15.27 11.89
N GLY A 293 0.63 -15.17 13.14
CA GLY A 293 -0.50 -14.33 13.53
C GLY A 293 -0.13 -12.89 13.91
N PHE A 294 1.15 -12.50 13.81
CA PHE A 294 1.64 -11.19 14.27
C PHE A 294 2.70 -10.59 13.32
N GLY A 295 2.68 -10.95 12.04
CA GLY A 295 3.70 -10.52 11.08
C GLY A 295 3.90 -9.01 10.99
N TYR A 296 2.82 -8.22 11.04
CA TYR A 296 2.89 -6.75 10.99
C TYR A 296 3.41 -6.17 12.31
N LEU A 297 2.99 -6.72 13.45
CA LEU A 297 3.52 -6.33 14.76
C LEU A 297 5.01 -6.68 14.89
N LEU A 298 5.44 -7.86 14.42
CA LEU A 298 6.84 -8.28 14.44
C LEU A 298 7.72 -7.38 13.58
N ASN A 299 7.24 -6.91 12.42
CA ASN A 299 7.93 -5.89 11.64
C ASN A 299 8.08 -4.57 12.43
N THR A 300 7.06 -4.18 13.19
CA THR A 300 7.11 -2.98 14.06
C THR A 300 8.12 -3.14 15.18
N ILE A 301 8.16 -4.32 15.82
CA ILE A 301 9.13 -4.64 16.87
C ILE A 301 10.55 -4.63 16.30
N SER A 302 10.79 -5.26 15.14
CA SER A 302 12.10 -5.26 14.46
C SER A 302 12.53 -3.83 14.14
N LEU A 303 11.66 -3.02 13.55
CA LEU A 303 11.92 -1.61 13.25
C LEU A 303 12.30 -0.80 14.51
N TYR A 304 11.56 -0.96 15.59
CA TYR A 304 11.84 -0.28 16.87
C TYR A 304 13.20 -0.70 17.45
N LEU A 305 13.49 -2.01 17.48
CA LEU A 305 14.73 -2.54 18.03
C LEU A 305 15.97 -2.18 17.19
N GLU A 306 15.82 -2.13 15.87
CA GLU A 306 16.88 -1.71 14.95
C GLU A 306 17.11 -0.19 14.95
N LYS A 307 16.22 0.55 15.61
CA LYS A 307 16.20 2.02 15.73
C LYS A 307 16.02 2.68 14.36
N PRO A 308 14.82 3.19 14.06
CA PRO A 308 14.50 3.71 12.74
C PRO A 308 15.51 4.75 12.27
N THR A 309 15.93 4.62 11.01
CA THR A 309 16.76 5.60 10.33
C THR A 309 15.87 6.64 9.66
N GLU A 310 15.99 7.89 10.06
CA GLU A 310 15.25 9.00 9.46
C GLU A 310 16.06 9.56 8.30
N ILE A 311 15.49 9.54 7.10
CA ILE A 311 16.15 10.00 5.88
C ILE A 311 15.36 11.20 5.34
N THR A 312 16.01 12.36 5.25
CA THR A 312 15.44 13.51 4.53
C THR A 312 16.23 13.74 3.26
N VAL A 313 15.56 13.67 2.12
CA VAL A 313 16.11 14.05 0.82
C VAL A 313 15.61 15.46 0.52
N ILE A 314 16.52 16.42 0.40
CA ILE A 314 16.23 17.78 -0.06
C ILE A 314 16.53 17.82 -1.55
N ASN A 315 15.57 18.31 -2.34
CA ASN A 315 15.67 18.56 -3.77
C ASN A 315 16.15 17.32 -4.57
N SER A 316 15.22 16.45 -5.00
CA SER A 316 15.54 15.17 -5.63
C SER A 316 15.95 15.23 -7.12
N GLU A 317 16.68 16.26 -7.55
CA GLU A 317 17.18 16.40 -8.93
C GLU A 317 18.28 15.38 -9.30
N ASN A 318 19.09 14.93 -8.34
CA ASN A 318 20.12 13.90 -8.56
C ASN A 318 19.47 12.51 -8.65
N SER A 319 19.17 12.11 -9.89
CA SER A 319 18.52 10.83 -10.16
C SER A 319 19.31 9.60 -9.70
N GLU A 320 20.65 9.62 -9.68
CA GLU A 320 21.46 8.48 -9.24
C GLU A 320 21.28 8.23 -7.74
N LEU A 321 21.43 9.28 -6.94
CA LEU A 321 21.26 9.24 -5.49
C LEU A 321 19.81 8.93 -5.09
N CYS A 322 18.85 9.51 -5.80
CA CYS A 322 17.44 9.26 -5.55
C CYS A 322 17.05 7.82 -5.92
N ASN A 323 17.58 7.28 -7.02
CA ASN A 323 17.31 5.89 -7.41
C ASN A 323 17.89 4.90 -6.38
N SER A 324 19.07 5.15 -5.83
CA SER A 324 19.66 4.27 -4.81
C SER A 324 18.88 4.28 -3.49
N LEU A 325 18.17 5.37 -3.18
CA LEU A 325 17.34 5.46 -1.99
C LEU A 325 15.91 4.94 -2.23
N PHE A 326 15.27 5.34 -3.33
CA PHE A 326 13.85 5.06 -3.58
C PHE A 326 13.59 3.65 -4.12
N LYS A 327 14.55 3.03 -4.82
CA LYS A 327 14.39 1.68 -5.38
C LYS A 327 14.96 0.57 -4.50
N ASN A 328 15.79 0.92 -3.52
CA ASN A 328 16.29 -0.05 -2.56
C ASN A 328 15.28 -0.29 -1.44
N TYR A 329 15.21 -1.54 -0.98
CA TYR A 329 14.36 -1.89 0.15
C TYR A 329 15.04 -1.51 1.46
N LEU A 330 14.58 -0.43 2.08
CA LEU A 330 15.08 0.11 3.36
C LEU A 330 13.98 0.00 4.44
N PRO A 331 13.67 -1.21 4.93
CA PRO A 331 12.54 -1.46 5.82
C PRO A 331 12.66 -0.78 7.19
N THR A 332 13.87 -0.41 7.58
CA THR A 332 14.17 0.23 8.86
C THR A 332 14.32 1.74 8.76
N SER A 333 13.73 2.35 7.73
CA SER A 333 13.83 3.78 7.49
C SER A 333 12.48 4.48 7.30
N PHE A 334 12.42 5.73 7.74
CA PHE A 334 11.38 6.69 7.37
C PHE A 334 12.01 7.73 6.46
N MET A 335 11.56 7.78 5.21
CA MET A 335 12.24 8.58 4.18
C MET A 335 11.28 9.56 3.55
N ILE A 336 11.63 10.85 3.61
CA ILE A 336 10.81 11.96 3.11
C ILE A 336 11.62 12.79 2.10
N ALA A 337 11.03 13.03 0.93
CA ALA A 337 11.65 13.79 -0.15
C ALA A 337 11.02 15.17 -0.32
N ILE A 338 11.68 16.20 0.22
CA ILE A 338 11.28 17.61 0.10
C ILE A 338 11.67 18.16 -1.26
N GLN A 339 10.68 18.62 -2.03
CA GLN A 339 10.84 19.08 -3.41
C GLN A 339 11.04 20.59 -3.53
N ASN A 340 10.56 21.37 -2.56
CA ASN A 340 10.68 22.83 -2.59
C ASN A 340 10.80 23.44 -1.18
N SER A 341 11.19 24.71 -1.14
CA SER A 341 11.41 25.47 0.10
C SER A 341 10.12 25.70 0.90
N ASP A 342 8.96 25.84 0.24
CA ASP A 342 7.67 26.04 0.90
C ASP A 342 7.22 24.79 1.67
N GLN A 343 7.42 23.60 1.10
CA GLN A 343 7.23 22.32 1.79
C GLN A 343 8.12 22.24 3.05
N LEU A 344 9.41 22.54 2.94
CA LEU A 344 10.29 22.52 4.12
C LEU A 344 9.84 23.52 5.18
N LYS A 345 9.45 24.73 4.76
CA LYS A 345 9.04 25.80 5.67
C LYS A 345 7.80 25.41 6.47
N THR A 346 6.79 24.84 5.83
CA THR A 346 5.55 24.38 6.51
C THR A 346 5.81 23.24 7.48
N LEU A 347 6.78 22.37 7.16
CA LEU A 347 7.14 21.20 7.98
C LEU A 347 8.21 21.48 9.04
N SER A 348 8.92 22.61 8.96
CA SER A 348 10.02 22.98 9.87
C SER A 348 9.63 23.06 11.35
N LYS A 349 8.33 23.17 11.65
CA LYS A 349 7.79 23.11 13.01
C LYS A 349 7.92 21.72 13.66
N TYR A 350 8.04 20.68 12.85
CA TYR A 350 8.16 19.30 13.33
C TYR A 350 9.65 18.96 13.54
N PRO A 351 10.01 18.32 14.67
CA PRO A 351 11.40 18.02 14.99
C PRO A 351 12.16 17.20 13.94
N PHE A 352 11.45 16.35 13.19
CA PHE A 352 12.03 15.59 12.08
C PHE A 352 12.74 16.47 11.05
N PHE A 353 12.30 17.71 10.85
CA PHE A 353 12.86 18.64 9.86
C PHE A 353 13.77 19.72 10.49
N ALA A 354 13.99 19.67 11.81
CA ALA A 354 14.79 20.65 12.51
C ALA A 354 16.24 20.66 12.00
N GLY A 355 16.81 21.87 11.86
CA GLY A 355 18.20 22.07 11.44
C GLY A 355 18.48 21.80 9.95
N LYS A 356 17.44 21.54 9.14
CA LYS A 356 17.57 21.32 7.69
C LYS A 356 17.22 22.59 6.92
N SER A 357 17.97 22.85 5.85
CA SER A 357 17.75 23.98 4.95
C SER A 357 17.51 23.46 3.53
N PHE A 358 16.70 24.18 2.75
CA PHE A 358 16.50 23.85 1.35
C PHE A 358 17.71 24.33 0.54
N GLU A 359 18.21 23.47 -0.36
CA GLU A 359 19.36 23.74 -1.20
C GLU A 359 19.03 23.43 -2.67
N ASP A 360 19.69 24.14 -3.61
CA ASP A 360 19.52 23.93 -5.05
C ASP A 360 20.12 22.62 -5.56
N LYS A 361 20.93 21.94 -4.74
CA LYS A 361 21.47 20.61 -5.03
C LYS A 361 20.83 19.55 -4.16
N THR A 362 20.77 18.32 -4.66
CA THR A 362 20.33 17.18 -3.85
C THR A 362 21.22 17.00 -2.64
N SER A 363 20.57 16.94 -1.48
CA SER A 363 21.21 16.75 -0.19
C SER A 363 20.45 15.72 0.61
N VAL A 364 21.16 14.76 1.19
CA VAL A 364 20.57 13.70 2.00
C VAL A 364 21.03 13.87 3.44
N PHE A 365 20.09 13.87 4.36
CA PHE A 365 20.34 13.87 5.80
C PHE A 365 19.90 12.52 6.36
N ILE A 366 20.81 11.85 7.06
CA ILE A 366 20.54 10.57 7.71
C ILE A 366 20.63 10.81 9.21
N CYS A 367 19.52 10.61 9.92
CA CYS A 367 19.45 10.76 11.37
C CYS A 367 19.16 9.42 12.04
N LYS A 368 19.92 9.12 13.09
CA LYS A 368 19.75 7.93 13.95
C LYS A 368 19.74 8.41 15.40
N ASN A 369 18.69 8.07 16.15
CA ASN A 369 18.49 8.50 17.55
C ASN A 369 18.66 10.02 17.74
N PHE A 370 17.99 10.84 16.92
CA PHE A 370 18.05 12.30 16.98
C PHE A 370 19.43 12.93 16.73
N THR A 371 20.41 12.14 16.28
CA THR A 371 21.69 12.65 15.77
C THR A 371 21.68 12.57 14.25
N CYS A 372 21.80 13.72 13.59
CA CYS A 372 21.81 13.82 12.14
C CYS A 372 23.24 13.94 11.59
N SER A 373 23.46 13.37 10.42
CA SER A 373 24.62 13.67 9.59
C SER A 373 24.64 15.14 9.15
N LEU A 374 25.79 15.60 8.68
CA LEU A 374 25.82 16.76 7.77
C LEU A 374 25.13 16.41 6.45
N ALA A 375 24.89 17.42 5.61
CA ALA A 375 24.36 17.22 4.27
C ALA A 375 25.30 16.31 3.45
N LEU A 376 24.78 15.15 3.01
CA LEU A 376 25.47 14.18 2.16
C LEU A 376 25.07 14.44 0.71
N HIS A 377 26.02 14.38 -0.22
CA HIS A 377 25.79 14.75 -1.63
C HIS A 377 26.17 13.63 -2.62
N THR A 378 26.89 12.61 -2.15
CA THR A 378 27.37 11.50 -2.97
C THR A 378 26.80 10.15 -2.51
N LEU A 379 26.81 9.18 -3.42
CA LEU A 379 26.34 7.83 -3.15
C LEU A 379 27.19 7.14 -2.07
N ASP A 380 28.51 7.33 -2.10
CA ASP A 380 29.44 6.72 -1.14
C ASP A 380 29.22 7.25 0.28
N GLU A 381 28.96 8.55 0.43
CA GLU A 381 28.61 9.18 1.71
C GLU A 381 27.31 8.61 2.27
N VAL A 382 26.26 8.49 1.44
CA VAL A 382 24.95 7.95 1.84
C VAL A 382 25.08 6.47 2.23
N ASN A 383 25.74 5.65 1.41
CA ASN A 383 25.93 4.22 1.70
C ASN A 383 26.76 3.97 2.97
N SER A 384 27.68 4.87 3.31
CA SER A 384 28.49 4.76 4.53
C SER A 384 27.72 5.15 5.80
N ALA A 385 26.64 5.92 5.67
CA ALA A 385 25.83 6.42 6.78
C ALA A 385 24.56 5.59 7.05
N LEU A 386 24.02 4.91 6.02
CA LEU A 386 23.01 3.85 6.15
C LEU A 386 23.58 2.66 6.92
#